data_AF-A0AAE4SZT8-F1
#
_entry.id   AF-A0AAE4SZT8-F1
#
_cell.length_a   1.000
_cell.length_b   1.000
_cell.length_c   1.000
_cell.angle_alpha   90.00
_cell.angle_beta   90.00
_cell.angle_gamma   90.00
#
_symmetry.space_group_name_H-M   'P 1'
#
loop_
_entity.id
_entity.type
_entity.pdbx_description
1 polymer ?
#
loop_
_entity_poly.entity_id
_entity_poly.type
_entity_poly.pdbx_seq_one_letter_code
_entity_poly.pdbx_strand_id
1 'polypeptide(L)'
;MISSSMFITWQKMIGGRLKSDLRFANTLTWNTFPVPELDEKTRERIIKAGQKVLNARALHPERSLAEHYNPLAMAPELVKAHDALDREVDKAFGAPRKLTTERQRQELLFANYAKLTND
;
A
#
# COMPACT_ATOMS: atom_id res chain seq x y z
N MET A 1 1.15 4.77 -3.14
CA MET A 1 1.96 4.04 -2.15
C MET A 1 1.22 3.77 -0.85
N ILE A 2 0.86 4.78 -0.05
CA ILE A 2 0.30 4.58 1.31
C ILE A 2 -1.03 3.83 1.39
N SER A 3 -1.82 3.85 0.32
CA SER A 3 -3.10 3.12 0.26
C SER A 3 -2.96 1.68 -0.23
N SER A 4 -1.74 1.18 -0.42
CA SER A 4 -1.49 -0.20 -0.88
C SER A 4 -1.31 -1.18 0.27
N SER A 5 -1.63 -2.44 0.02
CA SER A 5 -1.33 -3.58 0.91
C SER A 5 0.17 -3.72 1.21
N MET A 6 1.04 -3.28 0.30
CA MET A 6 2.50 -3.23 0.54
C MET A 6 2.84 -2.31 1.71
N PHE A 7 2.32 -1.09 1.69
CA PHE A 7 2.53 -0.14 2.77
C PHE A 7 1.87 -0.58 4.08
N ILE A 8 0.65 -1.13 4.01
CA ILE A 8 -0.03 -1.67 5.21
C ILE A 8 0.75 -2.85 5.80
N THR A 9 1.38 -3.69 4.97
CA THR A 9 2.25 -4.78 5.44
C THR A 9 3.46 -4.22 6.19
N TRP A 10 4.10 -3.16 5.66
CA TRP A 10 5.20 -2.49 6.35
C TRP A 10 4.78 -1.89 7.70
N GLN A 11 3.67 -1.15 7.72
CA GLN A 11 3.09 -0.58 8.94
C GLN A 11 2.77 -1.66 9.98
N LYS A 12 2.27 -2.83 9.58
CA LYS A 12 1.96 -3.94 10.49
C LYS A 12 3.20 -4.57 11.12
N MET A 13 4.34 -4.56 10.43
CA MET A 13 5.59 -5.16 10.87
C MET A 13 6.43 -4.23 11.74
N ILE A 14 6.65 -3.00 11.28
CA ILE A 14 7.64 -2.08 11.86
C ILE A 14 6.97 -0.91 12.60
N GLY A 15 5.74 -0.57 12.19
CA GLY A 15 4.98 0.49 12.83
C GLY A 15 4.58 0.13 14.26
N GLY A 16 4.42 1.16 15.08
CA GLY A 16 3.93 0.99 16.44
C GLY A 16 2.49 0.50 16.50
N ARG A 17 2.05 0.13 17.70
CA ARG A 17 0.67 -0.22 17.98
C ARG A 17 0.17 0.48 19.25
N LEU A 18 -1.13 0.75 19.28
CA LEU A 18 -1.84 1.06 20.52
C LEU A 18 -2.76 -0.13 20.82
N LYS A 19 -2.39 -0.94 21.82
CA LYS A 19 -2.92 -2.31 21.96
C LYS A 19 -2.69 -3.08 20.65
N SER A 20 -3.76 -3.40 19.91
CA SER A 20 -3.70 -4.12 18.64
C SER A 20 -3.82 -3.20 17.42
N ASP A 21 -4.25 -1.95 17.62
CA ASP A 21 -4.51 -1.00 16.55
C ASP A 21 -3.21 -0.44 15.97
N LEU A 22 -3.18 -0.26 14.65
CA LEU A 22 -2.03 0.30 13.96
C LEU A 22 -1.79 1.74 14.40
N ARG A 23 -0.57 2.05 14.81
CA ARG A 23 -0.14 3.41 15.12
C ARG A 23 0.92 3.84 14.13
N PHE A 24 0.52 4.70 13.19
CA PHE A 24 1.46 5.29 12.24
C PHE A 24 2.45 6.20 12.97
N ALA A 25 3.72 6.06 12.63
CA ALA A 25 4.79 6.92 13.13
C ALA A 25 5.72 7.30 11.98
N ASN A 26 6.07 8.59 11.90
CA ASN A 26 6.96 9.09 10.86
C ASN A 26 8.32 8.37 10.90
N THR A 27 8.96 8.35 12.08
CA THR A 27 10.31 7.82 12.24
C THR A 27 10.44 6.33 11.95
N LEU A 28 9.50 5.50 12.43
CA LEU A 28 9.60 4.04 12.31
C LEU A 28 8.87 3.45 11.12
N THR A 29 7.84 4.11 10.58
CA THR A 29 7.09 3.59 9.43
C THR A 29 7.44 4.34 8.16
N TRP A 30 7.36 5.66 8.15
CA TRP A 30 7.51 6.44 6.92
C TRP A 30 8.97 6.50 6.46
N ASN A 31 9.87 6.94 7.34
CA ASN A 31 11.28 7.15 6.99
C ASN A 31 12.02 5.84 6.67
N THR A 32 11.48 4.71 7.10
CA THR A 32 12.07 3.39 6.88
C THR A 32 11.37 2.61 5.77
N PHE A 33 10.30 3.14 5.17
CA PHE A 33 9.56 2.44 4.13
C PHE A 33 10.45 2.27 2.88
N PRO A 34 10.83 1.03 2.51
CA PRO A 34 11.96 0.81 1.62
C PRO A 34 11.54 0.87 0.14
N VAL A 35 11.08 2.03 -0.30
CA VAL A 35 10.68 2.24 -1.69
C VAL A 35 11.90 2.17 -2.60
N PRO A 36 11.94 1.26 -3.59
CA PRO A 36 13.03 1.23 -4.55
C PRO A 36 12.98 2.46 -5.46
N GLU A 37 14.07 2.72 -6.20
CA GLU A 37 14.04 3.71 -7.27
C GLU A 37 12.98 3.36 -8.32
N LEU A 38 12.17 4.35 -8.71
CA LEU A 38 11.08 4.18 -9.65
C LEU A 38 11.39 4.91 -10.95
N ASP A 39 11.28 4.21 -12.07
CA ASP A 39 11.24 4.86 -13.37
C ASP A 39 9.93 5.67 -13.55
N GLU A 40 9.95 6.67 -14.44
CA GLU A 40 8.82 7.57 -14.64
C GLU A 40 7.56 6.83 -15.08
N LYS A 41 7.67 5.82 -15.95
CA LYS A 41 6.51 5.06 -16.42
C LYS A 41 5.87 4.29 -15.27
N THR A 42 6.68 3.72 -14.37
CA THR A 42 6.21 3.02 -13.17
C THR A 42 5.54 3.98 -12.20
N ARG A 43 6.14 5.16 -12.00
CA ARG A 43 5.56 6.25 -11.20
C ARG A 43 4.18 6.67 -11.73
N GLU A 44 4.07 6.93 -13.03
CA GLU A 44 2.81 7.31 -13.68
C GLU A 44 1.72 6.25 -13.54
N ARG A 45 2.06 4.95 -13.69
CA ARG A 45 1.09 3.86 -13.50
C ARG A 45 0.55 3.81 -12.08
N ILE A 46 1.41 4.00 -11.07
CA ILE A 46 1.00 4.06 -9.65
C ILE A 46 0.11 5.28 -9.41
N ILE A 47 0.45 6.45 -9.95
CA ILE A 47 -0.37 7.68 -9.83
C ILE A 47 -1.76 7.45 -10.44
N LYS A 48 -1.81 6.91 -11.66
CA LYS A 48 -3.08 6.60 -12.35
C LYS A 48 -3.91 5.58 -11.57
N ALA A 49 -3.28 4.57 -10.96
CA ALA A 49 -3.98 3.62 -10.10
C ALA A 49 -4.49 4.27 -8.81
N GLY A 50 -3.71 5.14 -8.18
CA GLY A 50 -4.14 5.93 -7.02
C GLY A 50 -5.33 6.84 -7.34
N GLN A 51 -5.35 7.46 -8.51
CA GLN A 51 -6.50 8.25 -8.96
C GLN A 51 -7.78 7.41 -9.07
N LYS A 52 -7.69 6.14 -9.47
CA LYS A 52 -8.85 5.24 -9.50
C LYS A 52 -9.42 4.98 -8.10
N VAL A 53 -8.58 4.94 -7.06
CA VAL A 53 -9.05 4.82 -5.66
C VAL A 53 -9.83 6.08 -5.26
N LEU A 54 -9.35 7.27 -5.62
CA LEU A 54 -10.07 8.52 -5.39
C LEU A 54 -11.40 8.56 -6.14
N ASN A 55 -11.41 8.17 -7.42
CA ASN A 55 -12.61 8.14 -8.24
C ASN A 55 -13.64 7.15 -7.69
N ALA A 56 -13.21 5.97 -7.23
CA ALA A 56 -14.10 4.97 -6.64
C ALA A 56 -14.76 5.49 -5.35
N ARG A 57 -14.03 6.22 -4.51
CA ARG A 57 -14.62 6.89 -3.33
C ARG A 57 -15.62 7.97 -3.72
N ALA A 58 -15.33 8.73 -4.77
CA ALA A 58 -16.19 9.81 -5.26
C ALA A 58 -17.55 9.32 -5.81
N LEU A 59 -17.72 8.02 -6.06
CA LEU A 59 -19.02 7.43 -6.39
C LEU A 59 -20.00 7.41 -5.20
N HIS A 60 -19.47 7.49 -3.98
CA HIS A 60 -20.26 7.51 -2.73
C HIS A 60 -19.81 8.68 -1.84
N PRO A 61 -20.06 9.94 -2.26
CA PRO A 61 -19.61 11.12 -1.52
C PRO A 61 -20.29 11.29 -0.16
N GLU A 62 -21.42 10.62 0.06
CA GLU A 62 -22.17 10.60 1.32
C GLU A 62 -21.48 9.77 2.41
N ARG A 63 -20.59 8.84 2.04
CA ARG A 63 -19.90 7.96 2.98
C ARG A 63 -18.64 8.61 3.55
N SER A 64 -18.48 8.49 4.86
CA SER A 64 -17.20 8.74 5.55
C SER A 64 -16.12 7.74 5.14
N LEU A 65 -14.85 8.07 5.41
CA LEU A 65 -13.76 7.12 5.18
C LEU A 65 -13.91 5.83 6.00
N ALA A 66 -14.48 5.90 7.21
CA ALA A 66 -14.73 4.70 8.01
C ALA A 66 -15.73 3.76 7.32
N GLU A 67 -16.79 4.30 6.71
CA GLU A 67 -17.78 3.52 5.96
C GLU A 67 -17.21 2.98 4.65
N HIS A 68 -16.40 3.78 3.93
CA HIS A 68 -15.69 3.31 2.73
C HIS A 68 -14.76 2.13 3.01
N TYR A 69 -14.17 2.07 4.21
CA TYR A 69 -13.18 1.06 4.59
C TYR A 69 -13.70 0.00 5.58
N ASN A 70 -15.02 -0.10 5.77
CA ASN A 70 -15.60 -1.20 6.52
C ASN A 70 -15.36 -2.52 5.77
N PRO A 71 -14.64 -3.50 6.36
CA PRO A 71 -14.28 -4.76 5.69
C PRO A 71 -15.48 -5.57 5.19
N LEU A 72 -16.66 -5.40 5.80
CA LEU A 72 -17.87 -6.13 5.44
C LEU A 72 -18.75 -5.38 4.42
N ALA A 73 -18.44 -4.12 4.13
CA ALA A 73 -19.29 -3.23 3.32
C ALA A 73 -18.52 -2.35 2.32
N MET A 74 -17.23 -2.63 2.10
CA MET A 74 -16.41 -1.92 1.11
C MET A 74 -17.00 -2.14 -0.30
N ALA A 75 -17.22 -1.05 -1.03
CA ALA A 75 -17.80 -1.10 -2.36
C ALA A 75 -16.91 -1.90 -3.35
N PRO A 76 -17.47 -2.75 -4.22
CA PRO A 76 -16.71 -3.56 -5.18
C PRO A 76 -15.77 -2.73 -6.07
N GLU A 77 -16.17 -1.52 -6.45
CA GLU A 77 -15.39 -0.58 -7.26
C GLU A 77 -14.13 -0.12 -6.50
N LEU A 78 -14.26 0.10 -5.18
CA LEU A 78 -13.16 0.49 -4.33
C LEU A 78 -12.21 -0.68 -4.07
N VAL A 79 -12.74 -1.89 -3.86
CA VAL A 79 -11.93 -3.13 -3.79
C VAL A 79 -11.11 -3.31 -5.07
N LYS A 80 -11.77 -3.19 -6.24
CA LYS A 80 -11.11 -3.31 -7.55
C LYS A 80 -10.06 -2.22 -7.77
N ALA A 81 -10.28 -1.00 -7.28
CA ALA A 81 -9.32 0.09 -7.37
C ALA A 81 -8.08 -0.18 -6.52
N HIS A 82 -8.23 -0.68 -5.28
CA HIS A 82 -7.10 -1.11 -4.46
C HIS A 82 -6.35 -2.28 -5.07
N ASP A 83 -7.05 -3.26 -5.62
CA ASP A 83 -6.45 -4.39 -6.32
C ASP A 83 -5.57 -3.96 -7.51
N ALA A 84 -6.00 -2.93 -8.23
CA ALA A 84 -5.23 -2.35 -9.33
C ALA A 84 -4.00 -1.57 -8.81
N LEU A 85 -4.16 -0.82 -7.71
CA LEU A 85 -3.05 -0.12 -7.06
C LEU A 85 -2.02 -1.11 -6.52
N ASP A 86 -2.44 -2.14 -5.82
CA ASP A 86 -1.59 -3.19 -5.26
C ASP A 86 -0.78 -3.89 -6.35
N ARG A 87 -1.39 -4.16 -7.52
CA ARG A 87 -0.65 -4.74 -8.64
C ARG A 87 0.52 -3.86 -9.10
N GLU A 88 0.31 -2.55 -9.23
CA GLU A 88 1.37 -1.65 -9.69
C GLU A 88 2.44 -1.42 -8.61
N VAL A 89 2.02 -1.35 -7.33
CA VAL A 89 2.97 -1.21 -6.22
C VAL A 89 3.76 -2.51 -6.01
N ASP A 90 3.13 -3.68 -6.00
CA ASP A 90 3.83 -4.96 -5.86
C ASP A 90 4.88 -5.12 -6.97
N LYS A 91 4.53 -4.77 -8.22
CA LYS A 91 5.49 -4.74 -9.35
C LYS A 91 6.65 -3.77 -9.13
N ALA A 92 6.37 -2.58 -8.61
CA ALA A 92 7.42 -1.61 -8.30
C ALA A 92 8.42 -2.13 -7.27
N PHE A 93 7.99 -2.98 -6.34
CA PHE A 93 8.85 -3.69 -5.38
C PHE A 93 9.53 -4.95 -5.95
N GLY A 94 9.40 -5.22 -7.24
CA GLY A 94 10.03 -6.36 -7.93
C GLY A 94 9.16 -7.62 -8.03
N ALA A 95 7.88 -7.57 -7.68
CA ALA A 95 7.00 -8.72 -7.84
C ALA A 95 6.63 -8.95 -9.33
N PRO A 96 6.60 -10.20 -9.83
CA PRO A 96 6.19 -10.48 -11.20
C PRO A 96 4.67 -10.31 -11.42
N ARG A 97 3.88 -10.29 -10.35
CA ARG A 97 2.42 -10.18 -10.35
C ARG A 97 1.92 -9.63 -9.01
N LYS A 98 0.62 -9.30 -8.94
CA LYS A 98 -0.04 -8.94 -7.66
C LYS A 98 0.17 -10.07 -6.65
N LEU A 99 0.66 -9.70 -5.47
CA LEU A 99 0.86 -10.60 -4.34
C LEU A 99 -0.46 -10.79 -3.60
N THR A 100 -0.63 -11.96 -2.98
CA THR A 100 -1.89 -12.35 -2.34
C THR A 100 -1.75 -12.56 -0.85
N THR A 101 -0.53 -12.58 -0.31
CA THR A 101 -0.28 -12.76 1.12
C THR A 101 0.62 -11.67 1.67
N GLU A 102 0.53 -11.44 2.97
CA GLU A 102 1.43 -10.54 3.67
C GLU A 102 2.86 -11.04 3.60
N ARG A 103 3.12 -12.33 3.87
CA ARG A 103 4.47 -12.94 3.83
C ARG A 103 5.23 -12.63 2.54
N GLN A 104 4.59 -12.75 1.37
CA GLN A 104 5.22 -12.42 0.08
C GLN A 104 5.68 -10.95 0.01
N ARG A 105 4.89 -10.04 0.56
CA ARG A 105 5.24 -8.62 0.63
C ARG A 105 6.35 -8.36 1.64
N GLN A 106 6.35 -9.07 2.77
CA GLN A 106 7.40 -8.96 3.79
C GLN A 106 8.78 -9.31 3.23
N GLU A 107 8.87 -10.39 2.44
CA GLU A 107 10.12 -10.81 1.78
C GLU A 107 10.69 -9.71 0.89
N LEU A 108 9.86 -9.09 0.05
CA LEU A 108 10.30 -7.97 -0.80
C LEU A 108 10.64 -6.72 0.01
N LEU A 109 9.85 -6.39 1.03
CA LEU A 109 10.10 -5.23 1.87
C LEU A 109 11.45 -5.32 2.57
N PHE A 110 11.77 -6.44 3.23
CA PHE A 110 13.06 -6.62 3.89
C PHE A 110 14.23 -6.66 2.90
N ALA A 111 14.05 -7.30 1.74
CA ALA A 111 15.08 -7.31 0.70
C ALA A 111 15.38 -5.90 0.17
N ASN A 112 14.36 -5.06 -0.02
CA ASN A 112 14.56 -3.67 -0.43
C ASN A 112 15.15 -2.82 0.71
N TYR A 113 14.73 -3.04 1.96
CA TYR A 113 15.28 -2.34 3.12
C TYR A 113 16.77 -2.60 3.27
N ALA A 114 17.19 -3.87 3.22
CA ALA A 114 18.60 -4.25 3.32
C ALA A 114 19.46 -3.62 2.21
N LYS A 115 18.94 -3.49 0.98
CA LYS A 115 19.64 -2.79 -0.11
C LYS A 115 19.84 -1.31 0.19
N LEU A 116 18.81 -0.63 0.71
CA LEU A 116 18.89 0.80 1.01
C LEU A 116 19.78 1.14 2.22
N THR A 117 20.03 0.17 3.11
CA THR A 117 20.80 0.42 4.35
C THR A 117 22.21 -0.16 4.33
N ASN A 118 22.56 -1.00 3.35
CA ASN A 118 23.87 -1.65 3.28
C ASN A 118 24.80 -1.05 2.21
N ASP A 119 24.47 0.16 1.73
CA ASP A 119 25.36 0.99 0.91
C ASP A 119 26.32 1.83 1.79
#